data_AF-A0A2G6N7D1-F1
#
_entry.id   AF-A0A2G6N7D1-F1
#
_cell.length_a   1.000
_cell.length_b   1.000
_cell.length_c   1.000
_cell.angle_alpha   90.00
_cell.angle_beta   90.00
_cell.angle_gamma   90.00
#
_symmetry.space_group_name_H-M   'P 1'
#
loop_
_entity.id
_entity.type
_entity.pdbx_description
1 polymer ?
#
loop_
_entity_poly.entity_id
_entity_poly.type
_entity_poly.pdbx_seq_one_letter_code
_entity_poly.pdbx_strand_id
1 'polypeptide(L)' 'MALNKELLDILACPKCKGDLTLTPAEDGLICHACALVYPIQEEIPIMLP' A
#
# COMPACT_ATOMS: atom_id res chain seq x y z
N MET A 1 2.98 -24.44 13.76
CA MET A 1 2.62 -23.54 12.64
C MET A 1 3.33 -22.22 12.87
N ALA A 2 4.53 -22.09 12.30
CA ALA A 2 5.29 -20.85 12.37
C ALA A 2 4.63 -19.86 11.40
N LEU A 3 4.14 -18.76 11.93
CA LEU A 3 3.51 -17.68 11.16
C LEU A 3 4.56 -17.16 10.16
N ASN A 4 4.29 -17.40 8.87
CA ASN A 4 5.28 -17.37 7.79
C ASN A 4 5.63 -15.93 7.41
N LYS A 5 6.89 -15.66 7.02
CA LYS A 5 7.35 -14.33 6.56
C LYS A 5 6.54 -13.80 5.36
N GLU A 6 5.81 -14.66 4.68
CA GLU A 6 4.80 -14.34 3.65
C GLU A 6 3.66 -13.42 4.16
N LEU A 7 3.46 -13.31 5.48
CA LEU A 7 2.50 -12.38 6.08
C LEU A 7 3.03 -10.94 6.21
N LEU A 8 4.32 -10.69 5.95
CA LEU A 8 4.95 -9.36 5.97
C LEU A 8 5.08 -8.74 4.57
N ASP A 9 4.82 -9.51 3.51
CA ASP A 9 4.60 -9.06 2.13
C ASP A 9 3.23 -8.36 1.94
N ILE A 10 2.47 -8.18 3.03
CA ILE A 10 1.02 -7.90 3.04
C ILE A 10 0.66 -6.41 2.85
N LEU A 11 1.60 -5.46 2.89
CA LEU A 11 1.32 -4.08 2.49
C LEU A 11 1.51 -3.89 0.98
N ALA A 12 0.83 -4.73 0.22
CA ALA A 12 0.76 -4.65 -1.22
C ALA A 12 -0.58 -4.02 -1.65
N CYS A 13 -0.61 -3.38 -2.82
CA CYS A 13 -1.81 -2.75 -3.35
C CYS A 13 -3.01 -3.73 -3.29
N PRO A 14 -4.16 -3.36 -2.71
CA PRO A 14 -5.30 -4.27 -2.56
C PRO A 14 -5.83 -4.78 -3.91
N LYS A 15 -5.56 -4.06 -5.01
CA LYS A 15 -6.04 -4.38 -6.35
C LYS A 15 -5.09 -5.26 -7.17
N CYS A 16 -3.79 -5.00 -7.12
CA CYS A 16 -2.79 -5.71 -7.94
C CYS A 16 -1.77 -6.52 -7.13
N LYS A 17 -1.78 -6.43 -5.79
CA LYS A 17 -0.78 -7.04 -4.89
C LYS A 17 0.67 -6.69 -5.27
N GLY A 18 0.86 -5.57 -5.96
CA GLY A 18 2.17 -5.03 -6.29
C GLY A 18 2.63 -4.02 -5.24
N ASP A 19 3.89 -3.61 -5.37
CA ASP A 19 4.52 -2.65 -4.47
C ASP A 19 3.82 -1.29 -4.46
N LEU A 20 3.77 -0.71 -3.27
CA LEU A 20 3.33 0.66 -3.01
C LEU A 20 4.55 1.51 -2.64
N THR A 21 4.61 2.72 -3.18
CA THR A 21 5.70 3.68 -2.96
C THR A 21 5.12 4.92 -2.31
N LEU A 22 5.72 5.43 -1.23
CA LEU A 22 5.28 6.68 -0.62
C LEU A 22 5.46 7.86 -1.59
N THR A 23 4.50 8.78 -1.59
CA THR A 23 4.63 10.07 -2.27
C THR A 23 5.79 10.86 -1.64
N PRO A 24 6.44 11.76 -2.40
CA PRO A 24 7.51 12.61 -1.85
C PRO A 24 7.04 13.56 -0.73
N ALA A 25 5.74 13.81 -0.63
CA ALA A 25 5.15 14.60 0.45
C ALA A 25 4.61 13.72 1.60
N GLU A 26 4.85 12.40 1.55
CA GLU A 26 4.47 11.41 2.56
C GLU A 26 2.98 11.40 2.92
N ASP A 27 2.16 11.98 2.06
CA ASP A 27 0.71 12.15 2.15
C ASP A 27 -0.06 11.07 1.37
N GLY A 28 0.64 10.10 0.79
CA GLY A 28 0.02 9.06 -0.02
C GLY A 28 0.92 7.88 -0.37
N LEU A 29 0.30 6.81 -0.85
CA LEU A 29 0.92 5.61 -1.38
C LEU A 29 0.58 5.47 -2.86
N ILE A 30 1.59 5.59 -3.70
CA ILE A 30 1.53 5.41 -5.15
C ILE A 30 1.69 3.93 -5.47
N CYS A 31 0.76 3.36 -6.23
CA CYS A 31 0.91 2.07 -6.86
C CYS A 31 1.29 2.25 -8.32
N HIS A 32 2.54 1.94 -8.70
CA HIS A 32 2.99 2.05 -10.10
C HIS A 32 2.31 1.04 -11.03
N ALA A 33 1.99 -0.16 -10.53
CA ALA A 33 1.36 -1.21 -11.33
C ALA A 33 -0.11 -0.89 -11.67
N CYS A 34 -0.84 -0.33 -10.71
CA CYS A 34 -2.24 0.06 -10.89
C CYS A 34 -2.40 1.53 -11.37
N ALA A 35 -1.31 2.32 -11.37
CA ALA A 35 -1.32 3.78 -11.58
C ALA A 35 -2.32 4.52 -10.68
N LEU A 36 -2.44 4.07 -9.42
CA LEU A 36 -3.34 4.63 -8.41
C LEU A 36 -2.53 5.31 -7.31
N VAL A 37 -3.15 6.28 -6.65
CA VAL A 37 -2.58 6.94 -5.47
C VAL A 37 -3.60 6.83 -4.33
N TYR A 38 -3.16 6.27 -3.21
CA TYR A 38 -3.94 6.14 -1.99
C TYR A 38 -3.52 7.24 -1.02
N PRO A 39 -4.35 8.26 -0.75
CA PRO A 39 -3.99 9.32 0.18
C PRO A 39 -3.92 8.79 1.62
N ILE A 40 -3.06 9.37 2.44
CA ILE A 40 -2.92 9.11 3.87
C ILE A 40 -3.59 10.27 4.61
N GLN A 41 -4.61 9.96 5.42
CA GLN A 41 -5.32 10.95 6.24
C GLN A 41 -5.29 10.48 7.70
N GLU A 42 -4.97 11.38 8.62
CA GLU A 42 -4.86 11.04 10.06
C GLU A 42 -3.92 9.84 10.31
N GLU A 43 -2.81 9.77 9.58
CA GLU A 43 -1.84 8.66 9.62
C GLU A 43 -2.41 7.30 9.16
N ILE A 44 -3.61 7.29 8.54
CA ILE A 44 -4.27 6.08 8.01
C ILE A 44 -4.33 6.16 6.47
N PRO A 45 -3.75 5.19 5.74
CA PRO A 45 -3.88 5.13 4.29
C PRO A 45 -5.31 4.77 3.89
N ILE A 46 -5.96 5.69 3.18
CA ILE A 46 -7.32 5.54 2.66
C ILE A 46 -7.25 4.66 1.40
N MET A 47 -7.29 3.35 1.61
CA MET A 47 -7.41 2.34 0.55
C MET A 47 -8.90 2.06 0.27
N LEU A 48 -9.61 3.04 -0.30
CA LEU A 48 -11.01 2.86 -0.71
C LEU A 48 -11.09 1.84 -1.88
N PRO A 49 -11.96 0.81 -1.78
CA PRO A 49 -12.25 -0.10 -2.89
C PRO A 49 -13.03 0.58 -4.02
#